data_AF-A0A1E4JJQ7-F1
#
_entry.id   AF-A0A1E4JJQ7-F1
#
_cell.length_a   1.000
_cell.length_b   1.000
_cell.length_c   1.000
_cell.angle_alpha   90.00
_cell.angle_beta   90.00
_cell.angle_gamma   90.00
#
_symmetry.space_group_name_H-M   'P 1'
#
loop_
_entity.id
_entity.type
_entity.pdbx_description
1 polymer ?
#
loop_
_entity_poly.entity_id
_entity_poly.type
_entity_poly.pdbx_seq_one_letter_code
_entity_poly.pdbx_strand_id
1 'polypeptide(L)'
;MREKELRFALICYGGISLAVYMHGITKEVWRLAAASRTFHDEAEPAAVDAYGELLVALAARSGIKLRVLADIIAGASAGGINGIFLARAMATGQSLDPLTELWLDDADVDRLIDPDARPLSAATKFWAVPIAGWAMKRRGNVIDRTVGEGAQDEVRAKLSRFVRARWFEPPFGGQIFSGLLLDAFDAMASGPQGRPLLPAGQPVDLFVSVTDYAGHSMPLALNSPPRVTEQEHRLIMHFRQDGRAGKRLDDVPGLAAAARATASFPGAFPPFTLRELDSVLEKRGIAWPARADFVRVQLPTGSEADPSDRVLIDGSVLANAPFRPAIAALKQRPARREIDRRFVYIDPKPDYRSISFGKPGEGGEGEARRPPGFFSTILGALSEIPREQPIRDSVEAIENMSRRIRRMQRVVDAMKVEVEEQVAALFGTTFFLNTPTPARLDRWRAKAQAEAAARAGFAYAPYGHLKLSAVVEELVALIDRLAPPEGDIHQRNRRDAVWDEIRSRGLDR
;
A
#
# COMPACT_ATOMS: atom_id res chain seq x y z
N MET A 1 25.73 19.76 -10.98
CA MET A 1 25.09 18.57 -11.58
C MET A 1 23.58 18.73 -11.48
N ARG A 2 22.78 18.32 -12.49
CA ARG A 2 21.31 18.43 -12.42
C ARG A 2 20.76 17.37 -11.46
N GLU A 3 19.87 17.73 -10.55
CA GLU A 3 19.17 16.76 -9.69
C GLU A 3 17.84 16.35 -10.31
N LYS A 4 17.53 15.05 -10.25
CA LYS A 4 16.22 14.49 -10.57
C LYS A 4 15.80 13.48 -9.51
N GLU A 5 14.50 13.34 -9.29
CA GLU A 5 13.95 12.36 -8.37
C GLU A 5 13.24 11.23 -9.12
N LEU A 6 13.65 9.99 -8.86
CA LEU A 6 12.92 8.78 -9.25
C LEU A 6 12.07 8.34 -8.06
N ARG A 7 10.75 8.44 -8.19
CA ARG A 7 9.82 8.14 -7.10
C ARG A 7 8.99 6.90 -7.40
N PHE A 8 9.00 5.93 -6.49
CA PHE A 8 8.24 4.70 -6.62
C PHE A 8 6.91 4.77 -5.86
N ALA A 9 5.86 4.34 -6.55
CA ALA A 9 4.62 3.87 -5.95
C ALA A 9 4.62 2.34 -6.05
N LEU A 10 4.85 1.66 -4.93
CA LEU A 10 4.94 0.21 -4.86
C LEU A 10 3.55 -0.38 -4.63
N ILE A 11 3.18 -1.33 -5.47
CA ILE A 11 1.96 -2.12 -5.33
C ILE A 11 2.38 -3.58 -5.09
N CYS A 12 2.39 -3.97 -3.82
CA CYS A 12 2.85 -5.27 -3.33
C CYS A 12 1.69 -6.28 -3.29
N TYR A 13 1.65 -7.20 -4.25
CA TYR A 13 0.59 -8.19 -4.34
C TYR A 13 0.78 -9.36 -3.38
N GLY A 14 -0.29 -9.77 -2.72
CA GLY A 14 -0.32 -10.93 -1.83
C GLY A 14 -0.38 -12.26 -2.59
N GLY A 15 0.13 -13.33 -1.98
CA GLY A 15 0.06 -14.69 -2.52
C GLY A 15 0.47 -15.77 -1.53
N ILE A 16 -0.06 -16.99 -1.73
CA ILE A 16 0.16 -18.16 -0.87
C ILE A 16 1.66 -18.50 -0.79
N SER A 17 2.22 -18.35 0.42
CA SER A 17 3.61 -18.69 0.82
C SER A 17 4.75 -17.86 0.17
N LEU A 18 4.61 -16.53 0.15
CA LEU A 18 5.57 -15.62 -0.52
C LEU A 18 6.09 -14.47 0.36
N ALA A 19 5.91 -14.54 1.68
CA ALA A 19 6.39 -13.50 2.61
C ALA A 19 7.90 -13.28 2.51
N VAL A 20 8.69 -14.35 2.40
CA VAL A 20 10.15 -14.29 2.23
C VAL A 20 10.54 -13.65 0.89
N TYR A 21 9.85 -14.01 -0.20
CA TYR A 21 10.09 -13.41 -1.52
C TYR A 21 9.79 -11.90 -1.52
N MET A 22 8.64 -11.54 -0.96
CA MET A 22 8.22 -10.15 -0.85
C MET A 22 9.18 -9.35 0.04
N HIS A 23 9.62 -9.92 1.16
CA HIS A 23 10.64 -9.34 2.03
C HIS A 23 11.91 -9.01 1.23
N GLY A 24 12.42 -9.96 0.45
CA GLY A 24 13.57 -9.76 -0.42
C GLY A 24 13.41 -8.55 -1.36
N ILE A 25 12.27 -8.41 -2.03
CA ILE A 25 12.02 -7.26 -2.91
C ILE A 25 11.96 -5.96 -2.13
N THR A 26 11.21 -5.92 -1.02
CA THR A 26 11.10 -4.69 -0.21
C THR A 26 12.44 -4.29 0.39
N LYS A 27 13.30 -5.26 0.73
CA LYS A 27 14.66 -5.06 1.22
C LYS A 27 15.56 -4.43 0.15
N GLU A 28 15.47 -4.88 -1.09
CA GLU A 28 16.24 -4.28 -2.20
C GLU A 28 15.79 -2.85 -2.51
N VAL A 29 14.48 -2.56 -2.46
CA VAL A 29 13.98 -1.18 -2.56
C VAL A 29 14.47 -0.31 -1.41
N TRP A 30 14.50 -0.86 -0.19
CA TRP A 30 15.04 -0.17 0.98
C TRP A 30 16.54 0.14 0.85
N ARG A 31 17.35 -0.83 0.41
CA ARG A 31 18.78 -0.65 0.15
C ARG A 31 19.03 0.45 -0.88
N LEU A 32 18.30 0.43 -2.00
CA LEU A 32 18.41 1.47 -3.03
C LEU A 32 18.05 2.86 -2.49
N ALA A 33 16.99 2.98 -1.69
CA ALA A 33 16.61 4.25 -1.05
C ALA A 33 17.68 4.71 -0.02
N ALA A 34 18.23 3.79 0.77
CA ALA A 34 19.30 4.08 1.71
C ALA A 34 20.59 4.54 1.01
N ALA A 35 21.05 3.81 -0.02
CA ALA A 35 22.20 4.19 -0.84
C ALA A 35 21.96 5.54 -1.53
N SER A 36 20.76 5.77 -2.05
CA SER A 36 20.40 7.07 -2.62
C SER A 36 20.37 8.19 -1.60
N ARG A 37 20.01 7.95 -0.35
CA ARG A 37 20.08 8.97 0.70
C ARG A 37 21.54 9.33 0.98
N THR A 38 22.38 8.33 1.24
CA THR A 38 23.81 8.53 1.52
C THR A 38 24.55 9.20 0.37
N PHE A 39 24.25 8.85 -0.89
CA PHE A 39 24.84 9.52 -2.07
C PHE A 39 24.53 11.02 -2.15
N HIS A 40 23.44 11.47 -1.52
CA HIS A 40 23.06 12.88 -1.48
C HIS A 40 23.49 13.61 -0.21
N ASP A 41 23.82 12.88 0.86
CA ASP A 41 24.29 13.44 2.11
C ASP A 41 25.83 13.62 2.06
N GLU A 42 26.30 14.86 1.97
CA GLU A 42 27.76 15.17 1.92
C GLU A 42 28.50 14.87 3.23
N ALA A 43 27.76 14.57 4.31
CA ALA A 43 28.28 14.37 5.66
C ALA A 43 28.53 12.90 6.04
N GLU A 44 28.06 11.94 5.24
CA GLU A 44 28.33 10.51 5.48
C GLU A 44 29.06 9.93 4.27
N PRO A 45 30.19 9.22 4.46
CA PRO A 45 30.80 8.50 3.36
C PRO A 45 29.75 7.52 2.82
N ALA A 46 29.49 7.59 1.50
CA ALA A 46 28.61 6.65 0.83
C ALA A 46 29.03 5.23 1.22
N ALA A 47 28.16 4.50 1.92
CA ALA A 47 28.35 3.07 2.07
C ALA A 47 28.47 2.51 0.65
N VAL A 48 29.65 1.96 0.32
CA VAL A 48 29.95 1.46 -1.02
C VAL A 48 29.29 0.09 -1.14
N ASP A 49 27.97 0.12 -1.34
CA ASP A 49 27.19 -1.02 -1.78
C ASP A 49 26.94 -0.92 -3.30
N ALA A 50 26.43 -2.00 -3.89
CA ALA A 50 26.20 -2.08 -5.34
C ALA A 50 25.27 -0.96 -5.86
N TYR A 51 24.34 -0.46 -5.04
CA TYR A 51 23.46 0.64 -5.41
C TYR A 51 24.17 1.99 -5.35
N GLY A 52 25.03 2.22 -4.36
CA GLY A 52 25.88 3.40 -4.28
C GLY A 52 26.80 3.53 -5.50
N GLU A 53 27.48 2.45 -5.86
CA GLU A 53 28.32 2.37 -7.06
C GLU A 53 27.51 2.65 -8.34
N LEU A 54 26.32 2.04 -8.45
CA LEU A 54 25.42 2.27 -9.57
C LEU A 54 25.02 3.75 -9.69
N LEU A 55 24.67 4.41 -8.59
CA LEU A 55 24.27 5.82 -8.58
C LEU A 55 25.44 6.74 -8.96
N VAL A 56 26.65 6.47 -8.48
CA VAL A 56 27.87 7.19 -8.87
C VAL A 56 28.13 7.03 -10.37
N ALA A 57 28.06 5.81 -10.89
CA ALA A 57 28.25 5.53 -12.32
C ALA A 57 27.19 6.21 -13.20
N LEU A 58 25.92 6.20 -12.77
CA LEU A 58 24.84 6.91 -13.46
C LEU A 58 25.06 8.42 -13.48
N ALA A 59 25.49 9.00 -12.35
CA ALA A 59 25.80 10.42 -12.24
C ALA A 59 26.95 10.83 -13.15
N ALA A 60 28.03 10.04 -13.19
CA ALA A 60 29.18 10.28 -14.06
C ALA A 60 28.82 10.22 -15.55
N ARG A 61 27.95 9.27 -15.96
CA ARG A 61 27.55 9.09 -17.37
C ARG A 61 26.51 10.09 -17.86
N SER A 62 25.57 10.47 -17.01
CA SER A 62 24.40 11.28 -17.42
C SER A 62 24.50 12.76 -17.02
N GLY A 63 25.42 13.11 -16.09
CA GLY A 63 25.43 14.43 -15.46
C GLY A 63 24.20 14.70 -14.59
N ILE A 64 23.46 13.64 -14.19
CA ILE A 64 22.26 13.71 -13.35
C ILE A 64 22.54 13.03 -12.01
N LYS A 65 22.43 13.81 -10.92
CA LYS A 65 22.43 13.27 -9.56
C LYS A 65 21.03 12.75 -9.24
N LEU A 66 20.81 11.45 -9.45
CA LEU A 66 19.50 10.82 -9.25
C LEU A 66 19.25 10.56 -7.76
N ARG A 67 18.10 11.00 -7.25
CA ARG A 67 17.59 10.62 -5.93
C ARG A 67 16.44 9.62 -6.10
N VAL A 68 16.55 8.44 -5.50
CA VAL A 68 15.55 7.38 -5.58
C VAL A 68 14.81 7.27 -4.25
N LEU A 69 13.48 7.19 -4.29
CA LEU A 69 12.67 7.07 -3.07
C LEU A 69 11.36 6.31 -3.32
N ALA A 70 10.88 5.58 -2.32
CA ALA A 70 9.56 4.96 -2.31
C ALA A 70 8.68 5.66 -1.26
N ASP A 71 7.59 6.29 -1.72
CA ASP A 71 6.78 7.16 -0.87
C ASP A 71 5.28 6.82 -0.90
N ILE A 72 4.87 5.90 -1.77
CA ILE A 72 3.54 5.29 -1.78
C ILE A 72 3.74 3.79 -1.76
N ILE A 73 3.17 3.14 -0.77
CA ILE A 73 3.25 1.68 -0.60
C ILE A 73 1.83 1.19 -0.40
N ALA A 74 1.42 0.22 -1.21
CA ALA A 74 0.09 -0.34 -1.22
C ALA A 74 0.20 -1.85 -1.27
N GLY A 75 -0.55 -2.59 -0.45
CA GLY A 75 -0.49 -4.05 -0.50
C GLY A 75 -1.60 -4.76 0.26
N ALA A 76 -1.68 -6.07 0.03
CA ALA A 76 -2.58 -7.00 0.70
C ALA A 76 -1.82 -8.27 1.10
N SER A 77 -2.29 -8.98 2.13
CA SER A 77 -1.69 -10.24 2.60
C SER A 77 -0.19 -10.10 2.91
N ALA A 78 0.63 -11.06 2.48
CA ALA A 78 2.09 -10.98 2.57
C ALA A 78 2.70 -9.71 1.95
N GLY A 79 2.08 -9.15 0.91
CA GLY A 79 2.45 -7.86 0.31
C GLY A 79 2.16 -6.68 1.23
N GLY A 80 1.03 -6.72 1.94
CA GLY A 80 0.64 -5.74 2.95
C GLY A 80 1.58 -5.74 4.14
N ILE A 81 1.92 -6.92 4.70
CA ILE A 81 2.84 -7.06 5.84
C ILE A 81 4.21 -6.44 5.51
N ASN A 82 4.84 -6.87 4.41
CA ASN A 82 6.15 -6.34 4.03
C ASN A 82 6.08 -4.86 3.61
N GLY A 83 4.95 -4.42 3.03
CA GLY A 83 4.68 -3.02 2.76
C GLY A 83 4.63 -2.16 4.03
N ILE A 84 4.05 -2.68 5.12
CA ILE A 84 4.01 -2.01 6.43
C ILE A 84 5.44 -1.84 6.98
N PHE A 85 6.24 -2.90 7.00
CA PHE A 85 7.63 -2.83 7.46
C PHE A 85 8.47 -1.87 6.60
N LEU A 86 8.34 -1.95 5.28
CA LEU A 86 9.03 -1.05 4.37
C LEU A 86 8.63 0.42 4.60
N ALA A 87 7.33 0.70 4.73
CA ALA A 87 6.83 2.05 4.96
C ALA A 87 7.39 2.64 6.25
N ARG A 88 7.43 1.83 7.33
CA ARG A 88 8.06 2.23 8.59
C ARG A 88 9.56 2.47 8.43
N ALA A 89 10.29 1.57 7.76
CA ALA A 89 11.72 1.73 7.53
C ALA A 89 12.05 2.99 6.69
N MET A 90 11.27 3.28 5.65
CA MET A 90 11.38 4.53 4.87
C MET A 90 11.18 5.77 5.76
N ALA A 91 10.20 5.67 6.65
CA ALA A 91 9.78 6.72 7.56
C ALA A 91 10.78 7.01 8.70
N THR A 92 11.36 5.98 9.29
CA THR A 92 12.13 6.08 10.54
C THR A 92 13.63 5.93 10.34
N GLY A 93 14.07 5.37 9.21
CA GLY A 93 15.47 5.00 8.96
C GLY A 93 15.87 3.66 9.58
N GLN A 94 14.91 2.90 10.14
CA GLN A 94 15.17 1.55 10.67
C GLN A 94 15.61 0.58 9.57
N SER A 95 16.47 -0.37 9.92
CA SER A 95 16.87 -1.45 9.03
C SER A 95 15.79 -2.52 8.88
N LEU A 96 15.66 -3.06 7.66
CA LEU A 96 14.88 -4.26 7.39
C LEU A 96 15.70 -5.55 7.55
N ASP A 97 17.01 -5.47 7.80
CA ASP A 97 17.88 -6.64 7.96
C ASP A 97 17.43 -7.59 9.07
N PRO A 98 17.03 -7.13 10.28
CA PRO A 98 16.59 -8.03 11.35
C PRO A 98 15.40 -8.92 10.96
N LEU A 99 14.56 -8.44 10.05
CA LEU A 99 13.42 -9.22 9.57
C LEU A 99 13.84 -10.39 8.68
N THR A 100 15.03 -10.36 8.08
CA THR A 100 15.51 -11.50 7.27
C THR A 100 15.68 -12.74 8.14
N GLU A 101 16.33 -12.59 9.30
CA GLU A 101 16.53 -13.69 10.25
C GLU A 101 15.19 -14.16 10.81
N LEU A 102 14.34 -13.23 11.26
CA LEU A 102 12.99 -13.55 11.75
C LEU A 102 12.17 -14.33 10.70
N TRP A 103 12.15 -13.89 9.45
CA TRP A 103 11.43 -14.61 8.39
C TRP A 103 12.08 -15.95 8.02
N LEU A 104 13.37 -16.17 8.26
CA LEU A 104 14.02 -17.45 7.99
C LEU A 104 13.83 -18.43 9.15
N ASP A 105 13.89 -17.94 10.39
CA ASP A 105 13.81 -18.74 11.61
C ASP A 105 12.35 -19.03 12.03
N ASP A 106 11.44 -18.09 11.83
CA ASP A 106 10.03 -18.17 12.26
C ASP A 106 9.04 -18.47 11.12
N ALA A 107 9.48 -18.47 9.85
CA ALA A 107 8.67 -19.06 8.77
C ALA A 107 8.70 -20.60 8.76
N ASP A 108 9.37 -21.22 9.73
CA ASP A 108 9.17 -22.63 10.02
C ASP A 108 7.72 -22.84 10.47
N VAL A 109 6.94 -23.50 9.61
CA VAL A 109 5.52 -23.82 9.80
C VAL A 109 5.28 -24.42 11.19
N ASP A 110 6.25 -25.12 11.77
CA ASP A 110 6.18 -25.73 13.10
C ASP A 110 6.05 -24.72 14.27
N ARG A 111 6.50 -23.46 14.12
CA ARG A 111 6.41 -22.42 15.16
C ARG A 111 5.09 -21.66 15.15
N LEU A 112 4.47 -21.52 13.98
CA LEU A 112 3.19 -20.81 13.82
C LEU A 112 1.99 -21.69 14.17
N ILE A 113 2.16 -23.01 14.30
CA ILE A 113 1.10 -23.95 14.65
C ILE A 113 0.61 -23.70 16.08
N ASP A 114 -0.71 -23.61 16.21
CA ASP A 114 -1.39 -23.42 17.49
C ASP A 114 -0.99 -24.52 18.51
N PRO A 115 -0.65 -24.19 19.77
CA PRO A 115 -0.41 -25.14 20.84
C PRO A 115 -1.52 -26.18 21.00
N ASP A 116 -2.79 -25.82 20.79
CA ASP A 116 -3.93 -26.74 20.86
C ASP A 116 -4.04 -27.65 19.62
N ALA A 117 -3.32 -27.33 18.54
CA ALA A 117 -3.12 -28.18 17.38
C ALA A 117 -1.94 -29.16 17.54
N ARG A 118 -1.17 -29.10 18.65
CA ARG A 118 -0.09 -30.06 18.94
C ARG A 118 -0.69 -31.37 19.48
N PRO A 119 -0.32 -32.54 18.93
CA PRO A 119 -0.89 -33.82 19.36
C PRO A 119 -0.51 -34.17 20.80
N LEU A 120 -1.50 -34.18 21.70
CA LEU A 120 -1.37 -34.69 23.07
C LEU A 120 -1.20 -36.22 23.08
N SER A 121 0.07 -36.66 23.06
CA SER A 121 0.58 -38.01 23.29
C SER A 121 0.20 -39.13 22.29
N ALA A 122 1.13 -40.06 22.06
CA ALA A 122 1.02 -41.18 21.13
C ALA A 122 0.04 -42.29 21.58
N ALA A 123 -0.54 -42.20 22.78
CA ALA A 123 -1.26 -43.31 23.41
C ALA A 123 -2.79 -43.31 23.19
N THR A 124 -3.40 -42.21 22.72
CA THR A 124 -4.87 -42.06 22.84
C THR A 124 -5.68 -42.51 21.62
N LYS A 125 -5.13 -43.27 20.65
CA LYS A 125 -5.89 -43.68 19.44
C LYS A 125 -5.70 -45.13 18.97
N PHE A 126 -5.72 -46.11 19.89
CA PHE A 126 -5.76 -47.54 19.51
C PHE A 126 -7.06 -47.92 18.75
N TRP A 127 -8.15 -47.19 18.94
CA TRP A 127 -9.48 -47.54 18.41
C TRP A 127 -9.76 -47.05 16.97
N ALA A 128 -8.88 -46.24 16.36
CA ALA A 128 -9.13 -45.63 15.04
C ALA A 128 -8.51 -46.37 13.85
N VAL A 129 -7.72 -47.42 14.10
CA VAL A 129 -7.02 -48.21 13.07
C VAL A 129 -7.94 -49.13 12.22
N PRO A 130 -9.08 -49.68 12.71
CA PRO A 130 -9.85 -50.63 11.90
C PRO A 130 -10.68 -50.00 10.77
N ILE A 131 -11.05 -48.71 10.87
CA ILE A 131 -12.01 -48.08 9.95
C ILE A 131 -11.32 -47.51 8.70
N ALA A 132 -10.08 -47.01 8.84
CA ALA A 132 -9.30 -46.47 7.73
C ALA A 132 -8.80 -47.55 6.75
N GLY A 133 -8.57 -48.78 7.23
CA GLY A 133 -8.13 -49.91 6.40
C GLY A 133 -9.19 -50.42 5.42
N TRP A 134 -10.48 -50.21 5.72
CA TRP A 134 -11.57 -50.68 4.87
C TRP A 134 -11.83 -49.78 3.66
N ALA A 135 -11.59 -48.46 3.81
CA ALA A 135 -11.82 -47.47 2.73
C ALA A 135 -10.70 -47.44 1.66
N MET A 136 -9.51 -47.97 1.93
CA MET A 136 -8.38 -47.95 0.99
C MET A 136 -8.29 -49.16 0.02
N LYS A 137 -9.25 -50.10 0.06
CA LYS A 137 -9.22 -51.29 -0.81
C LYS A 137 -9.94 -51.15 -2.17
N ARG A 138 -10.41 -49.95 -2.54
CA ARG A 138 -11.01 -49.68 -3.86
C ARG A 138 -10.59 -48.32 -4.43
N ARG A 139 -9.36 -48.22 -4.95
CA ARG A 139 -9.04 -47.58 -6.25
C ARG A 139 -7.53 -47.65 -6.48
N GLY A 140 -7.18 -48.22 -7.64
CA GLY A 140 -5.83 -48.65 -7.99
C GLY A 140 -4.84 -47.52 -8.31
N ASN A 141 -3.57 -47.89 -8.14
CA ASN A 141 -2.33 -47.16 -8.37
C ASN A 141 -2.21 -46.50 -9.74
N VAL A 142 -1.65 -45.27 -9.77
CA VAL A 142 -0.47 -44.91 -10.59
C VAL A 142 0.23 -43.71 -9.92
N ILE A 143 1.25 -43.95 -9.08
CA ILE A 143 2.33 -42.98 -8.85
C ILE A 143 3.60 -43.81 -8.66
N ASP A 144 4.41 -43.87 -9.71
CA ASP A 144 5.82 -44.15 -9.54
C ASP A 144 6.64 -43.26 -10.48
N ARG A 145 7.81 -42.86 -9.99
CA ARG A 145 8.89 -42.11 -10.66
C ARG A 145 8.77 -40.59 -10.73
N THR A 146 9.19 -39.93 -9.65
CA THR A 146 10.40 -39.08 -9.62
C THR A 146 10.56 -38.48 -8.22
N VAL A 147 11.63 -38.88 -7.50
CA VAL A 147 12.35 -38.22 -6.36
C VAL A 147 12.92 -39.31 -5.44
N GLY A 148 14.21 -39.20 -5.09
CA GLY A 148 14.98 -40.20 -4.33
C GLY A 148 14.53 -40.42 -2.87
N GLU A 149 14.90 -41.59 -2.35
CA GLU A 149 14.33 -42.27 -1.16
C GLU A 149 14.60 -41.62 0.20
N GLY A 150 15.37 -40.51 0.30
CA GLY A 150 15.70 -39.87 1.58
C GLY A 150 14.79 -38.72 2.04
N ALA A 151 14.07 -38.06 1.11
CA ALA A 151 13.25 -36.88 1.43
C ALA A 151 11.73 -37.18 1.43
N GLN A 152 11.34 -38.40 1.03
CA GLN A 152 9.94 -38.78 0.94
C GLN A 152 9.32 -39.08 2.32
N ASP A 153 10.09 -39.64 3.25
CA ASP A 153 9.56 -40.03 4.56
C ASP A 153 9.33 -38.82 5.47
N GLU A 154 10.19 -37.79 5.39
CA GLU A 154 10.00 -36.54 6.12
C GLU A 154 8.82 -35.73 5.54
N VAL A 155 8.73 -35.64 4.21
CA VAL A 155 7.64 -34.95 3.52
C VAL A 155 6.31 -35.67 3.72
N ARG A 156 6.28 -37.00 3.69
CA ARG A 156 5.09 -37.83 3.95
C ARG A 156 4.73 -37.84 5.45
N ALA A 157 5.69 -37.72 6.36
CA ALA A 157 5.46 -37.50 7.79
C ALA A 157 4.87 -36.11 8.08
N LYS A 158 5.40 -35.04 7.44
CA LYS A 158 4.88 -33.66 7.53
C LYS A 158 3.48 -33.55 6.91
N LEU A 159 3.25 -34.15 5.73
CA LEU A 159 1.93 -34.23 5.09
C LEU A 159 0.93 -35.08 5.87
N SER A 160 1.36 -36.21 6.46
CA SER A 160 0.46 -37.05 7.26
C SER A 160 0.14 -36.48 8.65
N ARG A 161 0.97 -35.57 9.19
CA ARG A 161 0.60 -34.71 10.32
C ARG A 161 -0.42 -33.65 9.91
N PHE A 162 -0.26 -33.05 8.73
CA PHE A 162 -1.18 -32.04 8.19
C PHE A 162 -2.56 -32.62 7.86
N VAL A 163 -2.64 -33.85 7.35
CA VAL A 163 -3.91 -34.56 7.05
C VAL A 163 -4.61 -35.08 8.32
N ARG A 164 -3.92 -35.11 9.47
CA ARG A 164 -4.50 -35.51 10.77
C ARG A 164 -4.95 -34.32 11.63
N ALA A 165 -4.62 -33.09 11.24
CA ALA A 165 -5.16 -31.88 11.84
C ALA A 165 -6.60 -31.67 11.34
N ARG A 166 -7.52 -31.39 12.27
CA ARG A 166 -8.97 -31.36 12.07
C ARG A 166 -9.35 -30.40 10.94
N TRP A 167 -10.22 -30.87 10.05
CA TRP A 167 -10.67 -30.28 8.77
C TRP A 167 -11.31 -28.87 8.86
N PHE A 168 -11.35 -28.17 10.00
CA PHE A 168 -12.05 -26.86 10.09
C PHE A 168 -11.43 -25.81 11.03
N GLU A 169 -10.25 -26.05 11.62
CA GLU A 169 -9.53 -25.03 12.40
C GLU A 169 -8.28 -24.59 11.62
N PRO A 170 -8.04 -23.28 11.45
CA PRO A 170 -6.86 -22.79 10.75
C PRO A 170 -5.60 -23.29 11.47
N PRO A 171 -4.60 -23.80 10.73
CA PRO A 171 -3.42 -24.44 11.32
C PRO A 171 -2.58 -23.48 12.17
N PHE A 172 -2.69 -22.16 11.95
CA PHE A 172 -1.88 -21.14 12.60
C PHE A 172 -2.67 -20.33 13.63
N GLY A 173 -2.09 -20.12 14.82
CA GLY A 173 -2.74 -19.38 15.90
C GLY A 173 -2.73 -17.86 15.65
N GLY A 174 -3.91 -17.23 15.64
CA GLY A 174 -4.04 -15.77 15.39
C GLY A 174 -3.22 -14.92 16.37
N GLN A 175 -3.37 -15.18 17.67
CA GLN A 175 -2.63 -14.46 18.72
C GLN A 175 -1.11 -14.69 18.63
N ILE A 176 -0.67 -15.88 18.19
CA ILE A 176 0.75 -16.20 17.98
C ILE A 176 1.31 -15.36 16.85
N PHE A 177 0.58 -15.27 15.73
CA PHE A 177 0.99 -14.45 14.61
C PHE A 177 1.00 -12.95 14.96
N SER A 178 0.01 -12.48 15.75
CA SER A 178 0.02 -11.12 16.31
C SER A 178 1.27 -10.87 17.17
N GLY A 179 1.68 -11.86 17.99
CA GLY A 179 2.93 -11.81 18.75
C GLY A 179 4.17 -11.71 17.85
N LEU A 180 4.27 -12.56 16.82
CA LEU A 180 5.37 -12.54 15.86
C LEU A 180 5.49 -11.19 15.12
N LEU A 181 4.37 -10.58 14.76
CA LEU A 181 4.36 -9.26 14.12
C LEU A 181 4.89 -8.16 15.07
N LEU A 182 4.54 -8.23 16.36
CA LEU A 182 5.09 -7.32 17.37
C LEU A 182 6.60 -7.55 17.56
N ASP A 183 7.03 -8.81 17.63
CA ASP A 183 8.46 -9.16 17.72
C ASP A 183 9.25 -8.65 16.52
N ALA A 184 8.66 -8.65 15.32
CA ALA A 184 9.25 -8.08 14.13
C ALA A 184 9.43 -6.55 14.23
N PHE A 185 8.47 -5.82 14.80
CA PHE A 185 8.64 -4.39 15.06
C PHE A 185 9.70 -4.12 16.14
N ASP A 186 9.78 -4.95 17.17
CA ASP A 186 10.79 -4.84 18.22
C ASP A 186 12.20 -5.13 17.66
N ALA A 187 12.33 -6.14 16.80
CA ALA A 187 13.58 -6.45 16.09
C ALA A 187 14.04 -5.29 15.21
N MET A 188 13.12 -4.65 14.46
CA MET A 188 13.43 -3.43 13.70
C MET A 188 13.84 -2.26 14.60
N ALA A 189 13.25 -2.15 15.80
CA ALA A 189 13.54 -1.07 16.74
C ALA A 189 14.88 -1.26 17.48
N SER A 190 15.27 -2.50 17.75
CA SER A 190 16.57 -2.83 18.34
C SER A 190 17.70 -2.91 17.32
N GLY A 191 17.38 -3.02 16.03
CA GLY A 191 18.34 -3.02 14.94
C GLY A 191 18.97 -1.65 14.66
N PRO A 192 19.91 -1.57 13.70
CA PRO A 192 20.51 -0.31 13.28
C PRO A 192 19.45 0.67 12.78
N GLN A 193 19.52 1.91 13.27
CA GLN A 193 18.65 2.99 12.85
C GLN A 193 19.49 4.15 12.28
N GLY A 194 19.30 4.41 10.98
CA GLY A 194 19.83 5.59 10.32
C GLY A 194 18.87 6.78 10.38
N ARG A 195 19.17 7.82 9.61
CA ARG A 195 18.23 8.93 9.38
C ARG A 195 17.04 8.45 8.52
N PRO A 196 15.86 9.09 8.63
CA PRO A 196 14.75 8.86 7.71
C PRO A 196 15.20 8.90 6.25
N LEU A 197 14.72 7.94 5.45
CA LEU A 197 15.18 7.78 4.06
C LEU A 197 14.51 8.76 3.10
N LEU A 198 13.41 9.39 3.54
CA LEU A 198 12.68 10.38 2.77
C LEU A 198 13.06 11.82 3.17
N PRO A 199 13.16 12.75 2.21
CA PRO A 199 13.42 14.15 2.50
C PRO A 199 12.37 14.78 3.41
N ALA A 200 12.77 15.75 4.23
CA ALA A 200 11.86 16.48 5.10
C ALA A 200 10.68 17.09 4.34
N GLY A 201 9.46 16.76 4.78
CA GLY A 201 8.19 17.18 4.17
C GLY A 201 7.73 16.33 2.98
N GLN A 202 8.42 15.24 2.65
CA GLN A 202 7.90 14.22 1.74
C GLN A 202 7.11 13.19 2.56
N PRO A 203 5.79 13.02 2.34
CA PRO A 203 4.99 12.06 3.09
C PRO A 203 5.21 10.62 2.62
N VAL A 204 5.05 9.66 3.53
CA VAL A 204 4.84 8.23 3.21
C VAL A 204 3.35 7.96 3.32
N ASP A 205 2.75 7.41 2.27
CA ASP A 205 1.40 6.84 2.37
C ASP A 205 1.48 5.32 2.24
N LEU A 206 0.92 4.64 3.22
CA LEU A 206 0.79 3.20 3.32
C LEU A 206 -0.70 2.83 3.25
N PHE A 207 -1.05 2.02 2.26
CA PHE A 207 -2.41 1.50 2.07
C PHE A 207 -2.41 -0.01 2.23
N VAL A 208 -3.15 -0.50 3.22
CA VAL A 208 -3.27 -1.93 3.51
C VAL A 208 -4.70 -2.36 3.24
N SER A 209 -4.88 -3.23 2.25
CA SER A 209 -6.21 -3.79 1.96
C SER A 209 -6.58 -4.85 2.99
N VAL A 210 -7.81 -4.77 3.47
CA VAL A 210 -8.45 -5.72 4.38
C VAL A 210 -9.89 -5.91 3.91
N THR A 211 -10.49 -7.06 4.23
CA THR A 211 -11.89 -7.33 3.93
C THR A 211 -12.67 -7.41 5.24
N ASP A 212 -13.73 -6.63 5.38
CA ASP A 212 -14.75 -6.79 6.42
C ASP A 212 -15.70 -7.91 6.03
N TYR A 213 -15.74 -8.97 6.82
CA TYR A 213 -16.55 -10.15 6.53
C TYR A 213 -18.05 -9.84 6.54
N ALA A 214 -18.52 -9.03 7.50
CA ALA A 214 -19.93 -8.67 7.60
C ALA A 214 -20.34 -7.58 6.60
N GLY A 215 -19.36 -6.79 6.14
CA GLY A 215 -19.58 -5.62 5.31
C GLY A 215 -20.14 -4.45 6.13
N HIS A 216 -20.11 -3.26 5.53
CA HIS A 216 -20.61 -2.04 6.12
C HIS A 216 -21.40 -1.22 5.10
N SER A 217 -22.44 -0.54 5.58
CA SER A 217 -23.30 0.28 4.73
C SER A 217 -22.55 1.52 4.27
N MET A 218 -22.39 1.67 2.95
CA MET A 218 -21.81 2.84 2.31
C MET A 218 -22.88 3.58 1.50
N PRO A 219 -23.11 4.87 1.76
CA PRO A 219 -24.02 5.66 0.93
C PRO A 219 -23.37 5.98 -0.42
N LEU A 220 -24.10 5.71 -1.49
CA LEU A 220 -23.77 6.08 -2.86
C LEU A 220 -24.68 7.22 -3.32
N ALA A 221 -24.07 8.27 -3.86
CA ALA A 221 -24.78 9.31 -4.57
C ALA A 221 -24.92 8.91 -6.05
N LEU A 222 -26.16 8.79 -6.52
CA LEU A 222 -26.46 8.56 -7.93
C LEU A 222 -27.27 9.73 -8.49
N ASN A 223 -27.43 9.77 -9.82
CA ASN A 223 -28.30 10.76 -10.45
C ASN A 223 -29.78 10.49 -10.13
N SER A 224 -30.20 9.22 -10.14
CA SER A 224 -31.53 8.78 -9.72
C SER A 224 -31.52 7.29 -9.36
N PRO A 225 -32.00 6.89 -8.16
CA PRO A 225 -32.39 7.76 -7.06
C PRO A 225 -31.17 8.49 -6.47
N PRO A 226 -31.31 9.68 -5.88
CA PRO A 226 -30.16 10.49 -5.41
C PRO A 226 -29.28 9.79 -4.36
N ARG A 227 -29.84 8.83 -3.62
CA ARG A 227 -29.14 8.06 -2.60
C ARG A 227 -29.52 6.58 -2.70
N VAL A 228 -28.52 5.73 -2.72
CA VAL A 228 -28.65 4.27 -2.52
C VAL A 228 -27.64 3.88 -1.46
N THR A 229 -27.94 2.88 -0.65
CA THR A 229 -26.99 2.26 0.27
C THR A 229 -26.53 0.94 -0.30
N GLU A 230 -25.21 0.75 -0.37
CA GLU A 230 -24.59 -0.52 -0.76
C GLU A 230 -23.84 -1.11 0.43
N GLN A 231 -23.76 -2.44 0.48
CA GLN A 231 -22.89 -3.14 1.44
C GLN A 231 -21.48 -3.22 0.86
N GLU A 232 -20.57 -2.41 1.39
CA GLU A 232 -19.15 -2.44 1.05
C GLU A 232 -18.41 -3.37 2.01
N HIS A 233 -17.68 -4.33 1.47
CA HIS A 233 -16.88 -5.28 2.26
C HIS A 233 -15.39 -4.91 2.24
N ARG A 234 -14.96 -4.06 1.31
CA ARG A 234 -13.56 -3.66 1.22
C ARG A 234 -13.25 -2.59 2.25
N LEU A 235 -12.16 -2.80 2.97
CA LEU A 235 -11.57 -1.83 3.87
C LEU A 235 -10.14 -1.53 3.43
N ILE A 236 -9.77 -0.25 3.41
CA ILE A 236 -8.40 0.16 3.13
C ILE A 236 -7.90 0.95 4.32
N MET A 237 -7.05 0.31 5.12
CA MET A 237 -6.38 0.99 6.23
C MET A 237 -5.30 1.89 5.66
N HIS A 238 -5.36 3.18 6.00
CA HIS A 238 -4.48 4.20 5.46
C HIS A 238 -3.65 4.83 6.57
N PHE A 239 -2.35 4.62 6.50
CA PHE A 239 -1.40 5.26 7.39
C PHE A 239 -0.58 6.27 6.62
N ARG A 240 -0.43 7.46 7.19
CA ARG A 240 0.35 8.54 6.57
C ARG A 240 1.35 9.10 7.55
N GLN A 241 2.63 9.03 7.19
CA GLN A 241 3.66 9.85 7.82
C GLN A 241 3.73 11.20 7.12
N ASP A 242 3.65 12.27 7.89
CA ASP A 242 3.90 13.63 7.43
C ASP A 242 4.59 14.42 8.55
N GLY A 243 5.92 14.54 8.45
CA GLY A 243 6.74 15.22 9.45
C GLY A 243 6.41 16.69 9.64
N ARG A 244 5.74 17.35 8.68
CA ARG A 244 5.27 18.74 8.85
C ARG A 244 3.99 18.83 9.67
N ALA A 245 3.14 17.79 9.58
CA ALA A 245 1.89 17.72 10.32
C ALA A 245 2.04 16.98 11.67
N GLY A 246 3.27 16.62 12.07
CA GLY A 246 3.53 15.83 13.27
C GLY A 246 3.04 14.38 13.20
N LYS A 247 2.55 13.92 12.04
CA LYS A 247 2.07 12.54 11.85
C LYS A 247 3.24 11.61 11.59
N ARG A 248 3.32 10.52 12.36
CA ARG A 248 4.42 9.55 12.32
C ARG A 248 3.85 8.15 12.11
N LEU A 249 4.66 7.28 11.50
CA LEU A 249 4.37 5.85 11.39
C LEU A 249 4.94 5.09 12.60
N ASP A 250 4.62 5.55 13.81
CA ASP A 250 5.16 5.01 15.07
C ASP A 250 4.14 4.28 15.95
N ASP A 251 2.83 4.33 15.63
CA ASP A 251 1.79 3.52 16.27
C ASP A 251 1.94 2.02 15.92
N VAL A 252 2.90 1.35 16.58
CA VAL A 252 3.22 -0.07 16.38
C VAL A 252 1.98 -0.96 16.52
N PRO A 253 1.14 -0.83 17.58
CA PRO A 253 -0.06 -1.65 17.69
C PRO A 253 -1.03 -1.45 16.51
N GLY A 254 -1.22 -0.21 16.03
CA GLY A 254 -2.05 0.04 14.84
C GLY A 254 -1.49 -0.57 13.56
N LEU A 255 -0.16 -0.52 13.37
CA LEU A 255 0.50 -1.19 12.25
C LEU A 255 0.41 -2.72 12.35
N ALA A 256 0.55 -3.28 13.56
CA ALA A 256 0.38 -4.70 13.83
C ALA A 256 -1.06 -5.16 13.59
N ALA A 257 -2.06 -4.35 13.95
CA ALA A 257 -3.47 -4.61 13.64
C ALA A 257 -3.70 -4.72 12.13
N ALA A 258 -3.16 -3.79 11.35
CA ALA A 258 -3.28 -3.83 9.89
C ALA A 258 -2.54 -5.04 9.27
N ALA A 259 -1.32 -5.34 9.76
CA ALA A 259 -0.54 -6.50 9.31
C ALA A 259 -1.26 -7.81 9.62
N ARG A 260 -1.81 -7.95 10.83
CA ARG A 260 -2.55 -9.14 11.25
C ARG A 260 -3.86 -9.30 10.48
N ALA A 261 -4.60 -8.20 10.29
CA ALA A 261 -5.87 -8.20 9.56
C ALA A 261 -5.68 -8.58 8.09
N THR A 262 -4.69 -7.98 7.41
CA THR A 262 -4.43 -8.28 5.99
C THR A 262 -3.93 -9.71 5.78
N ALA A 263 -3.34 -10.33 6.80
CA ALA A 263 -2.83 -11.70 6.76
C ALA A 263 -3.85 -12.78 7.18
N SER A 264 -5.08 -12.40 7.57
CA SER A 264 -6.16 -13.31 7.96
C SER A 264 -6.73 -14.10 6.78
N PHE A 265 -5.89 -14.94 6.17
CA PHE A 265 -6.22 -15.71 4.99
C PHE A 265 -7.07 -16.94 5.34
N PRO A 266 -8.32 -17.05 4.85
CA PRO A 266 -9.20 -18.18 5.15
C PRO A 266 -8.57 -19.53 4.81
N GLY A 267 -8.53 -20.43 5.79
CA GLY A 267 -7.93 -21.77 5.67
C GLY A 267 -6.46 -21.86 6.05
N ALA A 268 -5.77 -20.73 6.28
CA ALA A 268 -4.40 -20.71 6.85
C ALA A 268 -4.37 -19.99 8.20
N PHE A 269 -4.93 -18.78 8.26
CA PHE A 269 -4.97 -17.95 9.46
C PHE A 269 -6.44 -17.66 9.86
N PRO A 270 -6.75 -17.64 11.17
CA PRO A 270 -8.10 -17.29 11.62
C PRO A 270 -8.43 -15.83 11.27
N PRO A 271 -9.72 -15.51 11.10
CA PRO A 271 -10.18 -14.14 11.03
C PRO A 271 -9.66 -13.32 12.21
N PHE A 272 -9.41 -12.04 11.97
CA PHE A 272 -8.90 -11.12 12.98
C PHE A 272 -10.03 -10.26 13.54
N THR A 273 -9.98 -9.98 14.84
CA THR A 273 -10.79 -8.95 15.49
C THR A 273 -9.86 -8.05 16.28
N LEU A 274 -10.25 -6.79 16.50
CA LEU A 274 -9.41 -5.88 17.27
C LEU A 274 -9.21 -6.36 18.72
N ARG A 275 -10.21 -7.05 19.28
CA ARG A 275 -10.14 -7.67 20.61
C ARG A 275 -9.06 -8.75 20.71
N GLU A 276 -8.76 -9.46 19.62
CA GLU A 276 -7.62 -10.40 19.58
C GLU A 276 -6.32 -9.68 19.93
N LEU A 277 -6.07 -8.54 19.27
CA LEU A 277 -4.87 -7.75 19.51
C LEU A 277 -4.88 -7.11 20.91
N ASP A 278 -6.03 -6.61 21.38
CA ASP A 278 -6.14 -6.07 22.73
C ASP A 278 -5.70 -7.08 23.80
N SER A 279 -6.15 -8.33 23.69
CA SER A 279 -5.73 -9.43 24.57
C SER A 279 -4.21 -9.71 24.47
N VAL A 280 -3.64 -9.68 23.26
CA VAL A 280 -2.20 -9.91 23.06
C VAL A 280 -1.38 -8.78 23.69
N LEU A 281 -1.80 -7.53 23.50
CA LEU A 281 -1.14 -6.35 24.06
C LEU A 281 -1.22 -6.36 25.60
N GLU A 282 -2.37 -6.71 26.17
CA GLU A 282 -2.56 -6.84 27.62
C GLU A 282 -1.62 -7.89 28.20
N LYS A 283 -1.57 -9.10 27.61
CA LYS A 283 -0.65 -10.17 28.03
C LYS A 283 0.82 -9.76 27.95
N ARG A 284 1.18 -8.90 26.99
CA ARG A 284 2.54 -8.38 26.82
C ARG A 284 2.83 -7.11 27.62
N GLY A 285 1.84 -6.54 28.32
CA GLY A 285 1.99 -5.27 29.04
C GLY A 285 2.26 -4.07 28.13
N ILE A 286 1.82 -4.10 26.88
CA ILE A 286 2.01 -3.02 25.91
C ILE A 286 0.79 -2.10 25.93
N ALA A 287 0.99 -0.82 26.24
CA ALA A 287 -0.07 0.18 26.17
C ALA A 287 -0.35 0.60 24.72
N TRP A 288 -1.62 0.87 24.39
CA TRP A 288 -2.01 1.43 23.09
C TRP A 288 -2.81 2.74 23.23
N PRO A 289 -2.14 3.88 23.49
CA PRO A 289 -2.80 5.18 23.68
C PRO A 289 -3.60 5.63 22.45
N ALA A 290 -3.13 5.28 21.25
CA ALA A 290 -3.75 5.66 19.98
C ALA A 290 -4.94 4.78 19.57
N ARG A 291 -5.35 3.77 20.37
CA ARG A 291 -6.40 2.81 20.00
C ARG A 291 -7.72 3.46 19.59
N ALA A 292 -8.20 4.44 20.36
CA ALA A 292 -9.47 5.11 20.07
C ALA A 292 -9.40 5.92 18.75
N ASP A 293 -8.26 6.54 18.48
CA ASP A 293 -7.99 7.25 17.24
C ASP A 293 -7.88 6.28 16.06
N PHE A 294 -7.21 5.14 16.25
CA PHE A 294 -7.13 4.07 15.27
C PHE A 294 -8.52 3.59 14.86
N VAL A 295 -9.38 3.24 15.83
CA VAL A 295 -10.76 2.78 15.55
C VAL A 295 -11.52 3.83 14.77
N ARG A 296 -11.48 5.10 15.22
CA ARG A 296 -12.21 6.19 14.58
C ARG A 296 -11.76 6.47 13.14
N VAL A 297 -10.45 6.36 12.87
CA VAL A 297 -9.86 6.72 11.57
C VAL A 297 -9.87 5.55 10.59
N GLN A 298 -9.56 4.35 11.06
CA GLN A 298 -9.32 3.19 10.21
C GLN A 298 -10.56 2.33 10.00
N LEU A 299 -11.55 2.37 10.90
CA LEU A 299 -12.73 1.52 10.83
C LEU A 299 -13.97 2.38 10.54
N PRO A 300 -14.84 1.97 9.59
CA PRO A 300 -16.10 2.66 9.31
C PRO A 300 -16.94 2.88 10.58
N THR A 301 -17.64 4.00 10.67
CA THR A 301 -18.65 4.22 11.73
C THR A 301 -20.03 4.00 11.12
N GLY A 302 -20.92 3.23 11.78
CA GLY A 302 -22.29 3.03 11.28
C GLY A 302 -22.88 1.62 11.33
N SER A 303 -22.16 0.61 11.84
CA SER A 303 -22.78 -0.67 12.24
C SER A 303 -23.36 -0.56 13.65
N GLU A 304 -24.47 -1.25 13.96
CA GLU A 304 -24.99 -1.35 15.33
C GLU A 304 -24.00 -2.02 16.30
N ALA A 305 -23.05 -2.80 15.77
CA ALA A 305 -21.98 -3.44 16.53
C ALA A 305 -20.77 -2.54 16.77
N ASP A 306 -20.09 -2.74 17.91
CA ASP A 306 -18.80 -2.12 18.25
C ASP A 306 -17.79 -2.40 17.12
N PRO A 307 -17.14 -1.36 16.55
CA PRO A 307 -16.11 -1.55 15.52
C PRO A 307 -15.00 -2.54 15.90
N SER A 308 -14.74 -2.71 17.21
CA SER A 308 -13.74 -3.65 17.74
C SER A 308 -14.11 -5.13 17.52
N ASP A 309 -15.40 -5.43 17.35
CA ASP A 309 -15.94 -6.77 17.13
C ASP A 309 -15.95 -7.18 15.65
N ARG A 310 -15.54 -6.27 14.75
CA ARG A 310 -15.52 -6.57 13.33
C ARG A 310 -14.56 -7.69 13.01
N VAL A 311 -15.06 -8.62 12.20
CA VAL A 311 -14.32 -9.77 11.72
C VAL A 311 -13.65 -9.39 10.42
N LEU A 312 -12.33 -9.25 10.47
CA LEU A 312 -11.49 -8.83 9.38
C LEU A 312 -10.74 -10.04 8.78
N ILE A 313 -10.83 -10.19 7.46
CA ILE A 313 -10.14 -11.21 6.68
C ILE A 313 -9.20 -10.57 5.65
N ASP A 314 -8.36 -11.40 5.02
CA ASP A 314 -7.36 -10.97 4.05
C ASP A 314 -7.96 -10.09 2.93
N GLY A 315 -7.29 -8.98 2.64
CA GLY A 315 -7.69 -8.03 1.60
C GLY A 315 -7.62 -8.60 0.17
N SER A 316 -6.84 -9.67 -0.04
CA SER A 316 -6.72 -10.36 -1.33
C SER A 316 -7.99 -11.09 -1.77
N VAL A 317 -8.94 -11.31 -0.85
CA VAL A 317 -10.28 -11.85 -1.15
C VAL A 317 -11.01 -10.93 -2.13
N LEU A 318 -10.98 -9.61 -1.91
CA LEU A 318 -11.72 -8.63 -2.71
C LEU A 318 -10.86 -7.70 -3.55
N ALA A 319 -9.73 -7.27 -3.01
CA ALA A 319 -8.88 -6.23 -3.59
C ALA A 319 -7.40 -6.48 -3.26
N ASN A 320 -6.78 -7.37 -4.03
CA ASN A 320 -5.38 -7.76 -3.80
C ASN A 320 -4.36 -6.64 -4.13
N ALA A 321 -4.80 -5.51 -4.75
CA ALA A 321 -4.01 -4.29 -4.93
C ALA A 321 -4.83 -2.99 -4.88
N PRO A 322 -4.62 -2.10 -3.89
CA PRO A 322 -5.31 -0.82 -3.84
C PRO A 322 -4.63 0.23 -4.75
N PHE A 323 -4.70 0.03 -6.08
CA PHE A 323 -4.18 0.98 -7.08
C PHE A 323 -4.86 2.35 -7.00
N ARG A 324 -6.19 2.38 -6.82
CA ARG A 324 -6.96 3.64 -6.79
C ARG A 324 -6.48 4.59 -5.67
N PRO A 325 -6.33 4.14 -4.40
CA PRO A 325 -5.72 4.98 -3.36
C PRO A 325 -4.30 5.45 -3.69
N ALA A 326 -3.46 4.56 -4.24
CA ALA A 326 -2.10 4.92 -4.64
C ALA A 326 -2.08 6.02 -5.73
N ILE A 327 -2.98 5.95 -6.72
CA ILE A 327 -3.16 6.99 -7.74
C ILE A 327 -3.71 8.29 -7.13
N ALA A 328 -4.66 8.19 -6.22
CA ALA A 328 -5.26 9.36 -5.56
C ALA A 328 -4.22 10.14 -4.72
N ALA A 329 -3.30 9.43 -4.05
CA ALA A 329 -2.24 10.04 -3.25
C ALA A 329 -1.26 10.90 -4.06
N LEU A 330 -1.15 10.68 -5.38
CA LEU A 330 -0.29 11.47 -6.28
C LEU A 330 -0.61 12.97 -6.24
N LYS A 331 -1.90 13.32 -6.13
CA LYS A 331 -2.36 14.72 -6.17
C LYS A 331 -1.81 15.55 -5.02
N GLN A 332 -1.38 14.92 -3.94
CA GLN A 332 -0.93 15.57 -2.72
C GLN A 332 0.60 15.47 -2.53
N ARG A 333 1.35 15.14 -3.59
CA ARG A 333 2.81 14.98 -3.53
C ARG A 333 3.55 16.29 -3.79
N PRO A 334 4.39 16.77 -2.87
CA PRO A 334 5.19 17.96 -3.12
C PRO A 334 6.26 17.66 -4.17
N ALA A 335 6.50 18.63 -5.06
CA ALA A 335 7.54 18.56 -6.08
C ALA A 335 8.49 19.76 -5.93
N ARG A 336 9.74 19.50 -5.54
CA ARG A 336 10.81 20.52 -5.47
C ARG A 336 11.80 20.43 -6.61
N ARG A 337 11.82 19.28 -7.29
CA ARG A 337 12.70 18.92 -8.41
C ARG A 337 11.85 18.26 -9.49
N GLU A 338 12.46 18.04 -10.65
CA GLU A 338 11.85 17.20 -11.67
C GLU A 338 11.73 15.75 -11.16
N ILE A 339 10.55 15.17 -11.36
CA ILE A 339 10.19 13.85 -10.86
C ILE A 339 9.91 12.93 -12.04
N ASP A 340 10.56 11.76 -12.06
CA ASP A 340 10.10 10.59 -12.79
C ASP A 340 9.40 9.66 -11.78
N ARG A 341 8.10 9.42 -11.97
CA ARG A 341 7.32 8.57 -11.06
C ARG A 341 6.96 7.26 -11.73
N ARG A 342 7.31 6.15 -11.07
CA ARG A 342 7.02 4.79 -11.56
C ARG A 342 6.08 4.07 -10.59
N PHE A 343 4.99 3.54 -11.14
CA PHE A 343 4.19 2.54 -10.45
C PHE A 343 4.86 1.19 -10.67
N VAL A 344 5.32 0.57 -9.60
CA VAL A 344 6.01 -0.72 -9.62
C VAL A 344 5.04 -1.75 -9.06
N TYR A 345 4.54 -2.60 -9.94
CA TYR A 345 3.68 -3.71 -9.58
C TYR A 345 4.56 -4.94 -9.30
N ILE A 346 4.46 -5.46 -8.07
CA ILE A 346 5.25 -6.59 -7.61
C ILE A 346 4.33 -7.81 -7.55
N ASP A 347 4.48 -8.69 -8.55
CA ASP A 347 3.77 -9.96 -8.63
C ASP A 347 4.72 -11.12 -8.36
N PRO A 348 4.51 -11.89 -7.29
CA PRO A 348 5.36 -13.03 -6.96
C PRO A 348 5.13 -14.27 -7.85
N LYS A 349 4.18 -14.26 -8.80
CA LYS A 349 3.94 -15.36 -9.74
C LYS A 349 3.80 -14.88 -11.19
N PRO A 350 4.92 -14.62 -11.90
CA PRO A 350 4.85 -14.15 -13.29
C PRO A 350 4.35 -15.21 -14.30
N ASP A 351 4.53 -16.52 -14.04
CA ASP A 351 4.34 -17.59 -15.05
C ASP A 351 3.12 -18.52 -14.86
N TYR A 352 2.34 -18.36 -13.80
CA TYR A 352 1.07 -19.08 -13.67
C TYR A 352 -0.06 -18.12 -14.00
N ARG A 353 -0.77 -18.35 -15.11
CA ARG A 353 -2.06 -17.70 -15.42
C ARG A 353 -2.98 -17.89 -14.20
N SER A 354 -2.98 -16.92 -13.29
CA SER A 354 -3.80 -16.93 -12.08
C SER A 354 -5.27 -16.65 -12.38
N ILE A 355 -5.62 -16.46 -13.65
CA ILE A 355 -6.97 -16.19 -14.12
C ILE A 355 -7.17 -16.95 -15.43
N SER A 356 -7.53 -18.23 -15.35
CA SER A 356 -8.29 -18.88 -16.42
C SER A 356 -9.77 -18.75 -16.08
N PHE A 357 -10.42 -17.73 -16.65
CA PHE A 357 -11.87 -17.75 -16.82
C PHE A 357 -12.20 -18.72 -17.95
N GLY A 358 -12.14 -20.01 -17.66
CA GLY A 358 -12.71 -21.03 -18.53
C GLY A 358 -14.17 -21.24 -18.12
N LYS A 359 -15.12 -20.90 -19.01
CA LYS A 359 -16.51 -21.35 -18.91
C LYS A 359 -16.54 -22.85 -18.55
N PRO A 360 -17.46 -23.33 -17.69
CA PRO A 360 -17.66 -24.77 -17.51
C PRO A 360 -18.21 -25.33 -18.83
N GLY A 361 -17.35 -25.81 -19.72
CA GLY A 361 -17.82 -26.42 -20.97
C GLY A 361 -16.81 -26.67 -22.08
N GLU A 362 -15.72 -25.92 -22.20
CA GLU A 362 -14.82 -26.09 -23.36
C GLU A 362 -13.42 -26.47 -22.89
N GLY A 363 -13.18 -27.78 -22.79
CA GLY A 363 -11.85 -28.36 -22.69
C GLY A 363 -11.47 -28.95 -24.04
N GLY A 364 -10.44 -28.40 -24.69
CA GLY A 364 -9.73 -29.08 -25.76
C GLY A 364 -9.12 -30.38 -25.22
N GLU A 365 -9.25 -31.44 -26.00
CA GLU A 365 -8.75 -32.78 -25.69
C GLU A 365 -7.22 -32.75 -25.50
N GLY A 366 -6.73 -33.17 -24.33
CA GLY A 366 -5.32 -33.57 -24.17
C GLY A 366 -4.61 -33.25 -22.84
N GLU A 367 -5.01 -32.23 -22.07
CA GLU A 367 -4.35 -31.92 -20.80
C GLU A 367 -5.17 -32.39 -19.60
N ALA A 368 -4.57 -33.29 -18.80
CA ALA A 368 -5.13 -33.73 -17.54
C ALA A 368 -5.39 -32.52 -16.62
N ARG A 369 -6.67 -32.19 -16.40
CA ARG A 369 -7.12 -31.19 -15.43
C ARG A 369 -6.55 -31.56 -14.05
N ARG A 370 -5.46 -30.89 -13.64
CA ARG A 370 -4.99 -30.95 -12.26
C ARG A 370 -6.11 -30.42 -11.35
N PRO A 371 -6.47 -31.13 -10.27
CA PRO A 371 -7.48 -30.62 -9.35
C PRO A 371 -7.01 -29.28 -8.77
N PRO A 372 -7.90 -28.29 -8.62
CA PRO A 372 -7.55 -27.02 -7.98
C PRO A 372 -6.97 -27.29 -6.59
N GLY A 373 -5.88 -26.59 -6.25
CA GLY A 373 -5.25 -26.70 -4.94
C GLY A 373 -6.21 -26.30 -3.82
N PHE A 374 -6.02 -26.86 -2.63
CA PHE A 374 -6.85 -26.62 -1.43
C PHE A 374 -7.22 -25.14 -1.21
N PHE A 375 -6.24 -24.25 -1.28
CA PHE A 375 -6.44 -22.81 -1.12
C PHE A 375 -7.25 -22.16 -2.24
N SER A 376 -7.09 -22.62 -3.49
CA SER A 376 -7.91 -22.13 -4.61
C SER A 376 -9.37 -22.59 -4.49
N THR A 377 -9.62 -23.74 -3.87
CA THR A 377 -10.97 -24.25 -3.60
C THR A 377 -11.66 -23.45 -2.49
N ILE A 378 -10.93 -23.07 -1.43
CA ILE A 378 -11.46 -22.18 -0.37
C ILE A 378 -11.71 -20.76 -0.91
N LEU A 379 -10.77 -20.20 -1.67
CA LEU A 379 -10.95 -18.92 -2.36
C LEU A 379 -12.15 -18.94 -3.32
N GLY A 380 -12.37 -20.07 -4.01
CA GLY A 380 -13.53 -20.29 -4.86
C GLY A 380 -14.84 -20.45 -4.09
N ALA A 381 -14.81 -21.02 -2.88
CA ALA A 381 -15.99 -21.17 -2.03
C ALA A 381 -16.42 -19.83 -1.39
N LEU A 382 -15.49 -18.90 -1.17
CA LEU A 382 -15.77 -17.52 -0.72
C LEU A 382 -16.21 -16.58 -1.87
N SER A 383 -16.43 -17.12 -3.07
CA SER A 383 -16.74 -16.37 -4.30
C SER A 383 -18.12 -15.70 -4.32
N GLU A 384 -18.92 -15.79 -3.26
CA GLU A 384 -20.17 -15.02 -3.14
C GLU A 384 -19.91 -13.52 -2.97
N ILE A 385 -18.72 -13.10 -2.51
CA ILE A 385 -18.38 -11.69 -2.37
C ILE A 385 -17.85 -11.12 -3.71
N PRO A 386 -18.42 -10.01 -4.25
CA PRO A 386 -18.00 -9.43 -5.53
C PRO A 386 -16.54 -8.97 -5.52
N ARG A 387 -15.73 -9.46 -6.46
CA ARG A 387 -14.30 -9.12 -6.60
C ARG A 387 -14.09 -8.07 -7.68
N GLU A 388 -13.23 -7.08 -7.43
CA GLU A 388 -12.85 -6.12 -8.47
C GLU A 388 -11.94 -6.76 -9.55
N GLN A 389 -12.18 -6.34 -10.79
CA GLN A 389 -11.63 -6.81 -12.06
C GLN A 389 -10.13 -6.46 -12.29
N PRO A 390 -9.49 -6.96 -13.36
CA PRO A 390 -8.03 -7.06 -13.50
C PRO A 390 -7.27 -5.72 -13.46
N ILE A 391 -5.98 -5.78 -13.12
CA ILE A 391 -4.98 -4.69 -13.13
C ILE A 391 -5.02 -3.81 -14.40
N ARG A 392 -5.55 -4.34 -15.50
CA ARG A 392 -5.78 -3.65 -16.77
C ARG A 392 -6.37 -2.25 -16.59
N ASP A 393 -7.49 -2.10 -15.87
CA ASP A 393 -8.16 -0.79 -15.75
C ASP A 393 -7.27 0.24 -15.05
N SER A 394 -6.49 -0.21 -14.07
CA SER A 394 -5.53 0.63 -13.35
C SER A 394 -4.35 1.02 -14.25
N VAL A 395 -3.86 0.10 -15.08
CA VAL A 395 -2.79 0.36 -16.06
C VAL A 395 -3.27 1.32 -17.14
N GLU A 396 -4.48 1.13 -17.68
CA GLU A 396 -5.09 2.06 -18.64
C GLU A 396 -5.26 3.46 -18.05
N ALA A 397 -5.67 3.57 -16.78
CA ALA A 397 -5.74 4.85 -16.07
C ALA A 397 -4.36 5.54 -15.95
N ILE A 398 -3.31 4.79 -15.60
CA ILE A 398 -1.94 5.29 -15.52
C ILE A 398 -1.41 5.70 -16.90
N GLU A 399 -1.72 4.93 -17.94
CA GLU A 399 -1.34 5.26 -19.31
C GLU A 399 -2.02 6.54 -19.80
N ASN A 400 -3.33 6.67 -19.55
CA ASN A 400 -4.10 7.88 -19.86
C ASN A 400 -3.49 9.12 -19.18
N MET A 401 -3.15 9.00 -17.89
CA MET A 401 -2.46 10.05 -17.16
C MET A 401 -1.10 10.37 -17.78
N SER A 402 -0.30 9.35 -18.11
CA SER A 402 1.03 9.50 -18.72
C SER A 402 0.96 10.20 -20.08
N ARG A 403 0.00 9.83 -20.93
CA ARG A 403 -0.23 10.48 -22.22
C ARG A 403 -0.58 11.96 -22.04
N ARG A 404 -1.43 12.28 -21.06
CA ARG A 404 -1.78 13.67 -20.71
C ARG A 404 -0.56 14.46 -20.24
N ILE A 405 0.25 13.89 -19.35
CA ILE A 405 1.48 14.52 -18.83
C ILE A 405 2.47 14.78 -19.98
N ARG A 406 2.76 13.80 -20.83
CA ARG A 406 3.69 13.99 -21.96
C ARG A 406 3.18 15.00 -22.99
N ARG A 407 1.87 15.09 -23.19
CA ARG A 407 1.27 16.12 -24.05
C ARG A 407 1.48 17.51 -23.45
N MET A 408 1.21 17.66 -22.15
CA MET A 408 1.38 18.94 -21.46
C MET A 408 2.84 19.35 -21.36
N GLN A 409 3.76 18.40 -21.11
CA GLN A 409 5.21 18.64 -21.14
C GLN A 409 5.66 19.19 -22.50
N ARG A 410 5.23 18.59 -23.61
CA ARG A 410 5.55 19.10 -24.96
C ARG A 410 5.07 20.53 -25.18
N VAL A 411 3.88 20.87 -24.68
CA VAL A 411 3.36 22.25 -24.76
C VAL A 411 4.21 23.20 -23.91
N VAL A 412 4.52 22.83 -22.67
CA VAL A 412 5.38 23.64 -21.78
C VAL A 412 6.77 23.83 -22.36
N ASP A 413 7.39 22.77 -22.88
CA ASP A 413 8.72 22.81 -23.48
C ASP A 413 8.74 23.71 -24.73
N ALA A 414 7.69 23.65 -25.57
CA ALA A 414 7.56 24.51 -26.74
C ALA A 414 7.40 25.99 -26.37
N MET A 415 6.70 26.28 -25.27
CA MET A 415 6.51 27.66 -24.78
C MET A 415 7.70 28.18 -23.98
N LYS A 416 8.62 27.31 -23.54
CA LYS A 416 9.66 27.66 -22.58
C LYS A 416 10.58 28.78 -23.08
N VAL A 417 11.02 28.71 -24.34
CA VAL A 417 11.93 29.70 -24.93
C VAL A 417 11.29 31.09 -24.91
N GLU A 418 10.05 31.19 -25.40
CA GLU A 418 9.31 32.45 -25.41
C GLU A 418 9.10 32.98 -23.98
N VAL A 419 8.74 32.12 -23.03
CA VAL A 419 8.58 32.52 -21.61
C VAL A 419 9.91 33.03 -21.03
N GLU A 420 11.04 32.37 -21.29
CA GLU A 420 12.36 32.80 -20.83
C GLU A 420 12.76 34.16 -21.40
N GLU A 421 12.51 34.39 -22.70
CA GLU A 421 12.73 35.68 -23.35
C GLU A 421 11.87 36.80 -22.72
N GLN A 422 10.60 36.51 -22.44
CA GLN A 422 9.72 37.49 -21.81
C GLN A 422 10.11 37.80 -20.37
N VAL A 423 10.50 36.79 -19.59
CA VAL A 423 11.01 37.00 -18.23
C VAL A 423 12.28 37.86 -18.27
N ALA A 424 13.19 37.60 -19.21
CA ALA A 424 14.38 38.42 -19.40
C ALA A 424 14.05 39.86 -19.81
N ALA A 425 13.05 40.07 -20.68
CA ALA A 425 12.60 41.41 -21.06
C ALA A 425 11.96 42.17 -19.88
N LEU A 426 11.15 41.49 -19.08
CA LEU A 426 10.44 42.07 -17.93
C LEU A 426 11.38 42.49 -16.79
N PHE A 427 12.42 41.70 -16.55
CA PHE A 427 13.22 41.82 -15.33
C PHE A 427 14.73 41.99 -15.53
N GLY A 428 15.21 41.89 -16.78
CA GLY A 428 16.63 41.90 -17.13
C GLY A 428 17.32 40.55 -16.86
N THR A 429 18.49 40.34 -17.48
CA THR A 429 19.30 39.12 -17.32
C THR A 429 20.02 39.04 -15.96
N THR A 430 20.07 40.15 -15.22
CA THR A 430 20.79 40.33 -13.96
C THR A 430 20.02 39.81 -12.72
N PHE A 431 18.90 39.12 -12.93
CA PHE A 431 17.97 38.67 -11.89
C PHE A 431 18.60 37.76 -10.82
N PHE A 432 19.75 37.16 -11.11
CA PHE A 432 20.38 36.11 -10.29
C PHE A 432 21.52 36.58 -9.37
N LEU A 433 21.88 37.88 -9.34
CA LEU A 433 23.05 38.34 -8.59
C LEU A 433 22.84 38.51 -7.08
N ASN A 434 21.60 38.53 -6.56
CA ASN A 434 21.31 38.70 -5.12
C ASN A 434 20.06 37.92 -4.68
N THR A 435 20.03 37.46 -3.42
CA THR A 435 18.86 36.83 -2.81
C THR A 435 17.70 37.84 -2.73
N PRO A 436 16.52 37.55 -3.30
CA PRO A 436 15.43 38.52 -3.33
C PRO A 436 14.76 38.67 -1.96
N THR A 437 14.46 39.92 -1.58
CA THR A 437 13.68 40.23 -0.37
C THR A 437 12.19 39.92 -0.59
N PRO A 438 11.39 39.66 0.47
CA PRO A 438 9.94 39.43 0.34
C PRO A 438 9.21 40.51 -0.45
N ALA A 439 9.48 41.80 -0.15
CA ALA A 439 8.89 42.92 -0.86
C ALA A 439 9.26 42.95 -2.35
N ARG A 440 10.46 42.49 -2.71
CA ARG A 440 10.90 42.39 -4.11
C ARG A 440 10.22 41.24 -4.83
N LEU A 441 10.03 40.09 -4.17
CA LEU A 441 9.26 38.96 -4.69
C LEU A 441 7.80 39.34 -4.95
N ASP A 442 7.19 40.13 -4.07
CA ASP A 442 5.80 40.59 -4.25
C ASP A 442 5.66 41.52 -5.45
N ARG A 443 6.58 42.49 -5.61
CA ARG A 443 6.62 43.36 -6.79
C ARG A 443 6.84 42.57 -8.07
N TRP A 444 7.76 41.60 -8.07
CA TRP A 444 8.01 40.75 -9.23
C TRP A 444 6.79 39.91 -9.60
N ARG A 445 6.13 39.30 -8.60
CA ARG A 445 4.88 38.55 -8.82
C ARG A 445 3.79 39.44 -9.40
N ALA A 446 3.59 40.64 -8.85
CA ALA A 446 2.60 41.58 -9.36
C ALA A 446 2.89 42.01 -10.80
N LYS A 447 4.15 42.35 -11.11
CA LYS A 447 4.57 42.75 -12.46
C LYS A 447 4.39 41.61 -13.48
N ALA A 448 4.80 40.40 -13.14
CA ALA A 448 4.64 39.23 -14.00
C ALA A 448 3.16 38.92 -14.27
N GLN A 449 2.30 39.00 -13.24
CA GLN A 449 0.87 38.75 -13.39
C GLN A 449 0.20 39.81 -14.28
N ALA A 450 0.52 41.09 -14.09
CA ALA A 450 -0.02 42.17 -14.92
C ALA A 450 0.36 42.03 -16.40
N GLU A 451 1.63 41.71 -16.68
CA GLU A 451 2.08 41.50 -18.06
C GLU A 451 1.46 40.24 -18.68
N ALA A 452 1.38 39.15 -17.92
CA ALA A 452 0.71 37.93 -18.38
C ALA A 452 -0.77 38.18 -18.70
N ALA A 453 -1.46 38.98 -17.88
CA ALA A 453 -2.85 39.37 -18.11
C ALA A 453 -3.01 40.19 -19.39
N ALA A 454 -2.18 41.23 -19.56
CA ALA A 454 -2.22 42.09 -20.73
C ALA A 454 -1.98 41.31 -22.03
N ARG A 455 -1.01 40.39 -22.03
CA ARG A 455 -0.63 39.63 -23.23
C ARG A 455 -1.55 38.46 -23.57
N ALA A 456 -2.06 37.76 -22.55
CA ALA A 456 -3.02 36.69 -22.78
C ALA A 456 -4.39 37.25 -23.25
N GLY A 457 -4.65 38.55 -23.04
CA GLY A 457 -5.84 39.23 -23.50
C GLY A 457 -7.11 38.53 -23.00
N PHE A 458 -8.04 38.23 -23.92
CA PHE A 458 -9.31 37.57 -23.61
C PHE A 458 -9.17 36.20 -22.93
N ALA A 459 -8.04 35.50 -23.09
CA ALA A 459 -7.82 34.20 -22.45
C ALA A 459 -7.52 34.29 -20.95
N TYR A 460 -7.12 35.47 -20.45
CA TYR A 460 -6.76 35.64 -19.04
C TYR A 460 -7.96 35.56 -18.10
N ALA A 461 -9.11 36.15 -18.46
CA ALA A 461 -10.28 36.17 -17.60
C ALA A 461 -10.81 34.75 -17.29
N PRO A 462 -11.00 33.84 -18.27
CA PRO A 462 -11.32 32.44 -17.99
C PRO A 462 -10.26 31.74 -17.14
N TYR A 463 -8.97 32.01 -17.36
CA TYR A 463 -7.90 31.46 -16.53
C TYR A 463 -7.98 31.93 -15.07
N GLY A 464 -8.29 33.22 -14.85
CA GLY A 464 -8.53 33.80 -13.53
C GLY A 464 -9.67 33.10 -12.79
N HIS A 465 -10.81 32.89 -13.46
CA HIS A 465 -11.94 32.15 -12.89
C HIS A 465 -11.59 30.68 -12.56
N LEU A 466 -10.85 29.99 -13.44
CA LEU A 466 -10.39 28.62 -13.17
C LEU A 466 -9.45 28.57 -11.96
N LYS A 467 -8.54 29.55 -11.85
CA LYS A 467 -7.63 29.67 -10.71
C LYS A 467 -8.38 29.94 -9.41
N LEU A 468 -9.36 30.85 -9.42
CA LEU A 468 -10.21 31.13 -8.26
C LEU A 468 -11.02 29.89 -7.86
N SER A 469 -11.63 29.21 -8.83
CA SER A 469 -12.36 27.97 -8.59
C SER A 469 -11.47 26.89 -7.99
N ALA A 470 -10.23 26.73 -8.45
CA ALA A 470 -9.28 25.78 -7.87
C ALA A 470 -8.97 26.10 -6.39
N VAL A 471 -8.80 27.38 -6.05
CA VAL A 471 -8.60 27.82 -4.66
C VAL A 471 -9.83 27.51 -3.79
N VAL A 472 -11.04 27.72 -4.32
CA VAL A 472 -12.28 27.38 -3.61
C VAL A 472 -12.34 25.88 -3.31
N GLU A 473 -12.09 25.04 -4.32
CA GLU A 473 -12.11 23.59 -4.14
C GLU A 473 -11.04 23.13 -3.12
N GLU A 474 -9.85 23.74 -3.12
CA GLU A 474 -8.83 23.45 -2.11
C GLU A 474 -9.24 23.86 -0.69
N LEU A 475 -9.91 25.01 -0.53
CA LEU A 475 -10.43 25.47 0.76
C LEU A 475 -11.54 24.56 1.26
N VAL A 476 -12.49 24.17 0.40
CA VAL A 476 -13.57 23.22 0.75
C VAL A 476 -12.97 21.88 1.17
N ALA A 477 -12.02 21.34 0.40
CA ALA A 477 -11.33 20.10 0.75
C ALA A 477 -10.55 20.22 2.07
N LEU A 478 -10.02 21.40 2.42
CA LEU A 478 -9.39 21.62 3.72
C LEU A 478 -10.42 21.60 4.85
N ILE A 479 -11.57 22.28 4.69
CA ILE A 479 -12.66 22.28 5.66
C ILE A 479 -13.16 20.86 5.89
N ASP A 480 -13.37 20.09 4.82
CA ASP A 480 -13.84 18.70 4.90
C ASP A 480 -12.85 17.78 5.62
N ARG A 481 -11.54 18.05 5.54
CA ARG A 481 -10.54 17.30 6.32
C ARG A 481 -10.57 17.64 7.81
N LEU A 482 -10.88 18.88 8.17
CA LEU A 482 -10.93 19.34 9.56
C LEU A 482 -12.24 18.99 10.24
N ALA A 483 -13.34 19.02 9.49
CA ALA A 483 -14.68 18.66 9.94
C ALA A 483 -15.33 17.79 8.86
N PRO A 484 -15.24 16.45 8.93
CA PRO A 484 -15.79 15.56 7.91
C PRO A 484 -17.25 15.88 7.58
N PRO A 485 -17.61 15.99 6.29
CA PRO A 485 -19.00 16.24 5.90
C PRO A 485 -19.86 15.02 6.19
N GLU A 486 -21.13 15.26 6.53
CA GLU A 486 -22.14 14.21 6.78
C GLU A 486 -22.68 13.59 5.47
N GLY A 487 -22.10 13.98 4.33
CA GLY A 487 -22.46 13.54 2.98
C GLY A 487 -22.35 14.66 1.96
N ASP A 488 -22.65 14.34 0.69
CA ASP A 488 -22.48 15.23 -0.45
C ASP A 488 -23.24 16.55 -0.34
N ILE A 489 -24.43 16.56 0.28
CA ILE A 489 -25.22 17.79 0.46
C ILE A 489 -24.49 18.75 1.39
N HIS A 490 -23.94 18.24 2.50
CA HIS A 490 -23.16 19.06 3.42
C HIS A 490 -21.91 19.62 2.72
N GLN A 491 -21.23 18.79 1.91
CA GLN A 491 -20.09 19.24 1.11
C GLN A 491 -20.48 20.32 0.08
N ARG A 492 -21.59 20.14 -0.64
CA ARG A 492 -22.12 21.13 -1.60
C ARG A 492 -22.50 22.44 -0.90
N ASN A 493 -23.22 22.39 0.21
CA ASN A 493 -23.60 23.58 0.96
C ASN A 493 -22.39 24.36 1.45
N ARG A 494 -21.32 23.68 1.89
CA ARG A 494 -20.05 24.34 2.24
C ARG A 494 -19.41 25.01 1.04
N ARG A 495 -19.36 24.31 -0.10
CA ARG A 495 -18.84 24.88 -1.34
C ARG A 495 -19.61 26.12 -1.77
N ASP A 496 -20.93 26.06 -1.72
CA ASP A 496 -21.81 27.15 -2.12
C ASP A 496 -21.67 28.34 -1.16
N ALA A 497 -21.56 28.09 0.15
CA ALA A 497 -21.28 29.14 1.14
C ALA A 497 -19.94 29.85 0.91
N VAL A 498 -18.88 29.12 0.51
CA VAL A 498 -17.58 29.75 0.16
C VAL A 498 -17.72 30.61 -1.10
N TRP A 499 -18.46 30.14 -2.09
CA TRP A 499 -18.73 30.92 -3.30
C TRP A 499 -19.57 32.17 -3.03
N ASP A 500 -20.57 32.08 -2.16
CA ASP A 500 -21.40 33.23 -1.79
C ASP A 500 -20.58 34.31 -1.08
N GLU A 501 -19.62 33.92 -0.24
CA GLU A 501 -18.69 34.87 0.39
C GLU A 501 -17.69 35.49 -0.61
N ILE A 502 -17.26 34.74 -1.61
CA ILE A 502 -16.40 35.28 -2.69
C ILE A 502 -17.15 36.34 -3.49
N ARG A 503 -18.41 36.07 -3.83
CA ARG A 503 -19.29 37.00 -4.54
C ARG A 503 -19.63 38.22 -3.70
N SER A 504 -19.86 38.04 -2.39
CA SER A 504 -20.15 39.15 -1.46
C SER A 504 -18.99 40.15 -1.40
N ARG A 505 -17.74 39.65 -1.51
CA ARG A 505 -16.52 40.46 -1.56
C ARG A 505 -16.14 40.95 -2.96
N GLY A 506 -16.87 40.53 -4.00
CA GLY A 506 -16.61 40.88 -5.39
C GLY A 506 -15.28 40.32 -5.94
N LEU A 507 -14.79 39.22 -5.39
CA LEU A 507 -13.51 38.60 -5.79
C LEU A 507 -13.60 37.80 -7.10
N ASP A 508 -14.82 37.61 -7.63
CA ASP A 508 -15.11 36.94 -8.89
C ASP A 508 -15.26 37.93 -10.07
N ARG A 509 -15.00 39.22 -9.85
CA ARG A 509 -15.00 40.29 -10.85
C ARG A 509 -13.60 40.85 -11.02
#